data_AF-A0A6N4X303-F1
#
_entry.id   AF-A0A6N4X303-F1
#
_cell.length_a   1.000
_cell.length_b   1.000
_cell.length_c   1.000
_cell.angle_alpha   90.00
_cell.angle_beta   90.00
_cell.angle_gamma   90.00
#
_symmetry.space_group_name_H-M   'P 1'
#
loop_
_entity.id
_entity.type
_entity.pdbx_description
1 polymer ?
#
loop_
_entity_poly.entity_id
_entity_poly.type
_entity_poly.pdbx_seq_one_letter_code
_entity_poly.pdbx_strand_id
1 'polypeptide(L)'
;MLPLVYTRLFVYYDRIGAQNLLNEHIITMISTDEIRTKLVGYPETMFQHYEQFQKEGNADDLSQFIIELIRFIMDSEETSEVVVVDATNLRDDLGVDSITIAEVVFLLEDVLEIEIDNEELLSIATFGELKAFIISKLS
;
A
#
# COMPACT_ATOMS: atom_id res chain seq x y z
N MET A 1 48.56 -11.80 -13.78
CA MET A 1 48.79 -12.09 -12.34
C MET A 1 48.77 -10.78 -11.58
N LEU A 2 47.59 -10.40 -11.07
CA LEU A 2 47.30 -9.42 -10.01
C LEU A 2 45.93 -9.86 -9.41
N PRO A 3 45.67 -9.63 -8.11
CA PRO A 3 44.89 -10.56 -7.29
C PRO A 3 43.41 -10.21 -7.14
N LEU A 4 42.66 -11.26 -6.76
CA LEU A 4 41.26 -11.32 -6.39
C LEU A 4 40.93 -10.41 -5.20
N VAL A 5 40.20 -9.32 -5.45
CA VAL A 5 39.38 -8.65 -4.42
C VAL A 5 38.02 -8.34 -5.04
N TYR A 6 37.20 -9.37 -5.21
CA TYR A 6 35.76 -9.23 -5.46
C TYR A 6 35.07 -10.46 -4.87
N THR A 7 35.09 -10.56 -3.53
CA THR A 7 34.40 -11.63 -2.80
C THR A 7 33.72 -11.03 -1.58
N ARG A 8 32.72 -10.19 -1.81
CA ARG A 8 31.63 -9.91 -0.87
C ARG A 8 30.67 -8.89 -1.49
N LEU A 9 29.68 -9.38 -2.25
CA LEU A 9 28.30 -8.82 -2.29
C LEU A 9 27.33 -9.60 -3.21
N PHE A 10 27.61 -10.85 -3.57
CA PHE A 10 26.72 -11.64 -4.46
C PHE A 10 26.09 -12.86 -3.80
N VAL A 11 25.90 -12.83 -2.47
CA VAL A 11 25.19 -13.88 -1.73
C VAL A 11 24.13 -13.24 -0.84
N TYR A 12 23.11 -12.63 -1.46
CA TYR A 12 21.83 -12.34 -0.78
C TYR A 12 20.64 -12.25 -1.74
N TYR A 13 20.73 -12.85 -2.92
CA TYR A 13 19.65 -12.87 -3.90
C TYR A 13 19.60 -14.23 -4.60
N ASP A 14 19.34 -15.29 -3.83
CA ASP A 14 18.95 -16.58 -4.43
C ASP A 14 18.37 -17.54 -3.38
N ARG A 15 17.16 -17.26 -2.87
CA ARG A 15 16.32 -18.30 -2.23
C ARG A 15 14.84 -17.98 -1.93
N ILE A 16 14.24 -16.95 -2.52
CA ILE A 16 12.78 -16.68 -2.37
C ILE A 16 12.09 -16.58 -3.74
N GLY A 17 12.37 -17.53 -4.63
CA GLY A 17 11.87 -17.51 -6.01
C GLY A 17 11.17 -18.78 -6.48
N ALA A 18 10.75 -19.67 -5.57
CA ALA A 18 10.30 -21.02 -5.97
C ALA A 18 9.04 -21.57 -5.28
N GLN A 19 8.21 -20.72 -4.65
CA GLN A 19 6.98 -21.18 -3.96
C GLN A 19 5.71 -20.42 -4.36
N ASN A 20 5.71 -19.62 -5.43
CA ASN A 20 4.51 -18.88 -5.85
C ASN A 20 4.05 -19.27 -7.28
N LEU A 21 3.87 -20.58 -7.51
CA LEU A 21 3.41 -21.14 -8.79
C LEU A 21 2.06 -21.85 -8.69
N LEU A 22 1.26 -21.60 -7.65
CA LEU A 22 -0.06 -22.22 -7.49
C LEU A 22 -1.06 -21.25 -6.86
N ASN A 23 -1.47 -20.20 -7.56
CA ASN A 23 -2.76 -19.52 -7.35
C ASN A 23 -3.08 -18.73 -8.63
N GLU A 24 -3.80 -19.37 -9.53
CA GLU A 24 -4.29 -18.76 -10.76
C GLU A 24 -5.43 -17.82 -10.39
N HIS A 25 -5.07 -16.54 -10.14
CA HIS A 25 -5.85 -15.30 -9.97
C HIS A 25 -5.17 -14.36 -8.95
N ILE A 26 -3.84 -14.36 -8.88
CA ILE A 26 -3.11 -13.35 -8.10
C ILE A 26 -3.19 -12.04 -8.88
N ILE A 27 -3.94 -11.08 -8.35
CA ILE A 27 -3.75 -9.65 -8.65
C ILE A 27 -2.25 -9.41 -8.57
N THR A 28 -1.61 -8.92 -9.63
CA THR A 28 -0.15 -8.78 -9.75
C THR A 28 0.40 -7.78 -8.73
N MET A 29 0.50 -8.20 -7.48
CA MET A 29 0.98 -7.41 -6.36
C MET A 29 2.43 -7.80 -6.04
N ILE A 30 3.18 -6.86 -5.49
CA ILE A 30 4.56 -7.07 -5.09
C ILE A 30 4.69 -8.16 -4.02
N SER A 31 5.89 -8.75 -3.91
CA SER A 31 6.15 -9.79 -2.92
C SER A 31 6.16 -9.27 -1.47
N THR A 32 5.97 -10.16 -0.49
CA THR A 32 6.02 -9.80 0.95
C THR A 32 7.38 -9.19 1.37
N ASP A 33 8.49 -9.66 0.79
CA ASP A 33 9.82 -9.08 1.06
C ASP A 33 9.98 -7.69 0.44
N GLU A 34 9.36 -7.47 -0.72
CA GLU A 34 9.40 -6.20 -1.44
C GLU A 34 8.57 -5.13 -0.74
N ILE A 35 7.35 -5.45 -0.29
CA ILE A 35 6.55 -4.49 0.49
C ILE A 35 7.25 -4.13 1.81
N ARG A 36 7.90 -5.10 2.47
CA ARG A 36 8.70 -4.83 3.68
C ARG A 36 9.86 -3.88 3.42
N THR A 37 10.41 -3.88 2.21
CA THR A 37 11.46 -2.95 1.81
C THR A 37 10.89 -1.56 1.49
N LYS A 38 9.70 -1.49 0.89
CA LYS A 38 9.03 -0.23 0.53
C LYS A 38 8.46 0.51 1.74
N LEU A 39 7.89 -0.20 2.71
CA LEU A 39 7.30 0.41 3.91
C LEU A 39 8.24 0.39 5.13
N VAL A 40 9.55 0.43 4.91
CA VAL A 40 10.51 0.57 6.04
C VAL A 40 10.18 1.84 6.83
N GLY A 41 9.89 1.68 8.12
CA GLY A 41 9.54 2.79 9.03
C GLY A 41 8.04 2.98 9.24
N TYR A 42 7.19 2.27 8.50
CA TYR A 42 5.75 2.26 8.71
C TYR A 42 5.34 1.24 9.80
N PRO A 43 4.13 1.36 10.39
CA PRO A 43 3.62 0.43 11.40
C PRO A 43 3.55 -1.02 10.92
N GLU A 44 3.83 -1.98 11.81
CA GLU A 44 3.79 -3.41 11.44
C GLU A 44 2.37 -3.86 11.03
N THR A 45 1.34 -3.22 11.58
CA THR A 45 -0.08 -3.46 11.28
C THR A 45 -0.41 -3.26 9.81
N MET A 46 0.25 -2.30 9.14
CA MET A 46 0.08 -2.10 7.70
C MET A 46 0.51 -3.33 6.89
N PHE A 47 1.63 -3.97 7.25
CA PHE A 47 2.06 -5.19 6.59
C PHE A 47 1.08 -6.34 6.80
N GLN A 48 0.51 -6.45 7.99
CA GLN A 48 -0.45 -7.50 8.33
C GLN A 48 -1.73 -7.35 7.50
N HIS A 49 -2.25 -6.13 7.39
CA HIS A 49 -3.41 -5.84 6.54
C HIS A 49 -3.12 -6.14 5.07
N TYR A 50 -1.96 -5.74 4.56
CA TYR A 50 -1.60 -6.07 3.18
C TYR A 50 -1.46 -7.57 2.92
N GLU A 51 -0.79 -8.31 3.82
CA GLU A 51 -0.61 -9.76 3.69
C GLU A 51 -1.96 -10.50 3.74
N GLN A 52 -2.86 -10.08 4.63
CA GLN A 52 -4.20 -10.64 4.71
C GLN A 52 -5.04 -10.32 3.48
N PHE A 53 -4.93 -9.09 2.96
CA PHE A 53 -5.57 -8.73 1.70
C PHE A 53 -5.06 -9.57 0.52
N GLN A 54 -3.74 -9.77 0.38
CA GLN A 54 -3.16 -10.62 -0.67
C GLN A 54 -3.65 -12.07 -0.58
N LYS A 55 -3.77 -12.60 0.63
CA LYS A 55 -4.08 -14.01 0.88
C LYS A 55 -5.57 -14.32 0.75
N GLU A 56 -6.43 -13.42 1.22
CA GLU A 56 -7.87 -13.66 1.39
C GLU A 56 -8.72 -12.81 0.43
N GLY A 57 -8.14 -11.79 -0.23
CA GLY A 57 -8.87 -10.86 -1.09
C GLY A 57 -9.86 -9.97 -0.34
N ASN A 58 -9.68 -9.82 0.98
CA ASN A 58 -10.62 -9.13 1.85
C ASN A 58 -10.53 -7.60 1.70
N ALA A 59 -11.59 -6.98 1.19
CA ALA A 59 -11.65 -5.51 1.03
C ALA A 59 -11.56 -4.74 2.36
N ASP A 60 -11.90 -5.36 3.50
CA ASP A 60 -11.77 -4.72 4.81
C ASP A 60 -10.29 -4.55 5.20
N ASP A 61 -9.44 -5.53 4.87
CA ASP A 61 -7.99 -5.45 5.11
C ASP A 61 -7.35 -4.37 4.23
N LEU A 62 -7.75 -4.28 2.96
CA LEU A 62 -7.35 -3.16 2.09
C LEU A 62 -7.79 -1.81 2.68
N SER A 63 -8.99 -1.75 3.26
CA SER A 63 -9.51 -0.53 3.87
C SER A 63 -8.67 -0.11 5.08
N GLN A 64 -8.34 -1.05 5.98
CA GLN A 64 -7.48 -0.77 7.12
C GLN A 64 -6.08 -0.32 6.69
N PHE A 65 -5.50 -0.97 5.67
CA PHE A 65 -4.23 -0.55 5.10
C PHE A 65 -4.24 0.91 4.62
N ILE A 66 -5.26 1.31 3.86
CA ILE A 66 -5.38 2.69 3.33
C ILE A 66 -5.62 3.69 4.49
N ILE A 67 -6.42 3.35 5.49
CA ILE A 67 -6.66 4.21 6.65
C ILE A 67 -5.38 4.45 7.44
N GLU A 68 -4.63 3.39 7.72
CA GLU A 68 -3.34 3.50 8.43
C GLU A 68 -2.33 4.29 7.62
N LEU A 69 -2.28 4.10 6.30
CA LEU A 69 -1.42 4.86 5.41
C LEU A 69 -1.70 6.36 5.49
N ILE A 70 -2.97 6.75 5.34
CA ILE A 70 -3.38 8.16 5.42
C ILE A 70 -2.96 8.76 6.76
N ARG A 71 -3.27 8.08 7.87
CA ARG A 71 -2.92 8.55 9.22
C ARG A 71 -1.43 8.69 9.44
N PHE A 72 -0.65 7.73 8.95
CA PHE A 72 0.79 7.74 9.08
C PHE A 72 1.42 8.89 8.30
N ILE A 73 1.01 9.13 7.05
CA ILE A 73 1.50 10.25 6.24
C ILE A 73 1.12 11.59 6.87
N MET A 74 -0.08 11.69 7.43
CA MET A 74 -0.53 12.90 8.11
C MET A 74 0.17 13.16 9.45
N ASP A 75 0.90 12.18 10.00
CA ASP A 75 1.49 12.21 11.35
C ASP A 75 0.45 12.67 12.41
N SER A 76 -0.81 12.26 12.21
CA SER A 76 -1.95 12.83 12.92
C SER A 76 -2.47 11.88 14.00
N GLU A 77 -2.06 12.12 15.24
CA GLU A 77 -2.65 11.48 16.42
C GLU A 77 -4.11 11.94 16.65
N GLU A 78 -4.48 13.13 16.19
CA GLU A 78 -5.81 13.73 16.38
C GLU A 78 -6.91 13.03 15.56
N THR A 79 -6.57 12.46 14.41
CA THR A 79 -7.50 11.69 13.56
C THR A 79 -7.59 10.21 13.94
N SER A 80 -6.78 9.76 14.90
CA SER A 80 -6.76 8.36 15.37
C SER A 80 -8.08 7.96 16.05
N GLU A 81 -8.76 8.91 16.70
CA GLU A 81 -10.06 8.70 17.36
C GLU A 81 -11.26 8.75 16.39
N VAL A 82 -11.08 9.31 15.20
CA VAL A 82 -12.13 9.39 14.18
C VAL A 82 -12.37 8.00 13.59
N VAL A 83 -13.59 7.46 13.73
CA VAL A 83 -13.96 6.21 13.06
C VAL A 83 -14.17 6.50 11.58
N VAL A 84 -13.28 5.98 10.73
CA VAL A 84 -13.39 6.11 9.28
C VAL A 84 -14.43 5.13 8.75
N VAL A 85 -15.45 5.66 8.07
CA VAL A 85 -16.49 4.90 7.37
C VAL A 85 -16.57 5.38 5.93
N ASP A 86 -17.31 4.69 5.07
CA ASP A 86 -17.41 5.04 3.64
C ASP A 86 -17.90 6.47 3.39
N ALA A 87 -18.74 7.02 4.28
CA ALA A 87 -19.25 8.38 4.19
C ALA A 87 -18.28 9.46 4.72
N THR A 88 -17.17 9.06 5.36
CA THR A 88 -16.17 10.00 5.90
C THR A 88 -15.54 10.79 4.76
N ASN A 89 -15.65 12.12 4.85
CA ASN A 89 -15.04 13.04 3.90
C ASN A 89 -13.54 13.17 4.19
N LEU A 90 -12.72 12.92 3.18
CA LEU A 90 -11.26 12.94 3.31
C LEU A 90 -10.76 14.33 3.73
N ARG A 91 -11.34 15.40 3.19
CA ARG A 91 -10.93 16.78 3.48
C ARG A 91 -11.58 17.31 4.75
N ASP A 92 -12.89 17.21 4.84
CA ASP A 92 -13.67 17.89 5.88
C ASP A 92 -13.60 17.15 7.22
N ASP A 93 -13.59 15.81 7.20
CA ASP A 93 -13.59 15.00 8.43
C ASP A 93 -12.18 14.56 8.84
N LEU A 94 -11.31 14.23 7.88
CA LEU A 94 -9.95 13.76 8.15
C LEU A 94 -8.88 14.84 7.99
N GLY A 95 -9.19 15.99 7.38
CA GLY A 95 -8.21 17.06 7.16
C GLY A 95 -7.15 16.73 6.11
N VAL A 96 -7.41 15.75 5.24
CA VAL A 96 -6.48 15.31 4.20
C VAL A 96 -6.32 16.43 3.17
N ASP A 97 -5.08 16.90 2.98
CA ASP A 97 -4.77 17.91 1.98
C ASP A 97 -4.33 17.30 0.64
N SER A 98 -4.08 18.15 -0.37
CA SER A 98 -3.67 17.70 -1.70
C SER A 98 -2.29 17.03 -1.73
N ILE A 99 -1.39 17.38 -0.80
CA ILE A 99 -0.06 16.78 -0.70
C ILE A 99 -0.20 15.37 -0.14
N THR A 100 -0.97 15.22 0.95
CA THR A 100 -1.26 13.90 1.54
C THR A 100 -1.92 12.97 0.52
N ILE A 101 -2.91 13.44 -0.26
CA ILE A 101 -3.51 12.62 -1.31
C ILE A 101 -2.47 12.14 -2.32
N ALA A 102 -1.57 13.02 -2.76
CA ALA A 102 -0.54 12.65 -3.73
C ALA A 102 0.44 11.61 -3.18
N GLU A 103 0.82 11.72 -1.90
CA GLU A 103 1.72 10.77 -1.23
C GLU A 103 1.05 9.40 -1.01
N VAL A 104 -0.21 9.40 -0.59
CA VAL A 104 -1.03 8.18 -0.44
C VAL A 104 -1.13 7.47 -1.79
N VAL A 105 -1.46 8.20 -2.85
CA VAL A 105 -1.60 7.66 -4.21
C VAL A 105 -0.29 7.09 -4.69
N PHE A 106 0.80 7.84 -4.60
CA PHE A 106 2.11 7.39 -5.03
C PHE A 106 2.49 6.06 -4.37
N LEU A 107 2.22 5.91 -3.07
CA LEU A 107 2.50 4.65 -2.38
C LEU A 107 1.55 3.53 -2.77
N LEU A 108 0.26 3.83 -3.00
CA LEU A 108 -0.70 2.84 -3.47
C LEU A 108 -0.34 2.33 -4.87
N GLU A 109 0.08 3.19 -5.80
CA GLU A 109 0.60 2.78 -7.10
C GLU A 109 1.83 1.89 -6.95
N ASP A 110 2.77 2.28 -6.09
CA ASP A 110 4.05 1.57 -5.88
C ASP A 110 3.90 0.21 -5.17
N VAL A 111 2.83 0.02 -4.37
CA VAL A 111 2.60 -1.19 -3.56
C VAL A 111 1.55 -2.12 -4.18
N LEU A 112 0.55 -1.55 -4.86
CA LEU A 112 -0.52 -2.32 -5.49
C LEU A 112 -0.28 -2.55 -6.98
N GLU A 113 0.77 -1.95 -7.56
CA GLU A 113 1.12 -2.04 -9.00
C GLU A 113 -0.06 -1.60 -9.90
N ILE A 114 -0.71 -0.50 -9.51
CA ILE A 114 -1.81 0.13 -10.24
C ILE A 114 -1.40 1.52 -10.76
N GLU A 115 -2.13 2.02 -11.75
CA GLU A 115 -1.96 3.39 -12.29
C GLU A 115 -3.21 4.23 -11.99
N ILE A 116 -2.98 5.40 -11.40
CA ILE A 116 -4.01 6.33 -10.92
C ILE A 116 -3.82 7.67 -11.64
N ASP A 117 -4.83 8.08 -12.42
CA ASP A 117 -4.78 9.40 -13.04
C ASP A 117 -5.14 10.49 -12.02
N ASN A 118 -4.37 11.58 -12.03
CA ASN A 118 -4.62 12.77 -11.20
C ASN A 118 -6.02 13.37 -11.41
N GLU A 119 -6.58 13.30 -12.62
CA GLU A 119 -7.94 13.80 -12.88
C GLU A 119 -9.01 12.95 -12.17
N GLU A 120 -8.79 11.66 -12.02
CA GLU A 120 -9.71 10.74 -11.32
C GLU A 120 -9.77 11.06 -9.82
N LEU A 121 -8.62 11.44 -9.23
CA LEU A 121 -8.50 11.80 -7.81
C LEU A 121 -9.23 13.07 -7.42
N LEU A 122 -9.36 14.03 -8.34
CA LEU A 122 -10.07 15.29 -8.08
C LEU A 122 -11.55 15.08 -7.76
N SER A 123 -12.11 13.96 -8.21
CA SER A 123 -13.52 13.60 -7.98
C SER A 123 -13.76 12.84 -6.67
N ILE A 124 -12.69 12.38 -5.99
CA ILE A 124 -12.79 11.61 -4.75
C ILE A 124 -12.95 12.56 -3.56
N ALA A 125 -14.10 12.50 -2.90
CA ALA A 125 -14.40 13.30 -1.71
C ALA A 125 -14.43 12.45 -0.43
N THR A 126 -14.87 11.20 -0.54
CA THR A 126 -15.09 10.31 0.60
C THR A 126 -14.16 9.10 0.60
N PHE A 127 -13.96 8.51 1.78
CA PHE A 127 -13.20 7.27 1.91
C PHE A 127 -13.82 6.11 1.12
N GLY A 128 -15.15 6.02 1.08
CA GLY A 128 -15.85 5.00 0.30
C GLY A 128 -15.57 5.11 -1.20
N GLU A 129 -15.52 6.34 -1.74
CA GLU A 129 -15.15 6.59 -3.13
C GLU A 129 -13.69 6.20 -3.40
N LEU A 130 -12.77 6.55 -2.49
CA LEU A 130 -11.36 6.13 -2.60
C LEU A 130 -11.23 4.62 -2.62
N LYS A 131 -11.86 3.93 -1.66
CA LYS A 131 -11.88 2.47 -1.57
C LYS A 131 -12.43 1.84 -2.86
N ALA A 132 -13.58 2.30 -3.33
CA ALA A 132 -14.21 1.78 -4.54
C ALA A 132 -13.33 2.00 -5.78
N PHE A 133 -12.68 3.17 -5.87
CA PHE A 133 -11.75 3.49 -6.93
C PHE A 133 -10.55 2.53 -6.94
N ILE A 134 -9.88 2.33 -5.80
CA ILE A 134 -8.74 1.41 -5.71
C ILE A 134 -9.16 -0.02 -6.05
N ILE A 135 -10.29 -0.52 -5.52
CA ILE A 135 -10.80 -1.86 -5.83
C ILE A 135 -11.06 -2.01 -7.34
N SER A 136 -11.57 -0.96 -8.01
CA SER A 136 -11.81 -0.99 -9.46
C SER A 136 -10.54 -1.13 -10.29
N LYS A 137 -9.40 -0.64 -9.80
CA LYS A 137 -8.09 -0.76 -10.46
C LYS A 137 -7.45 -2.14 -10.28
N LEU A 138 -7.89 -2.90 -9.28
CA LEU A 138 -7.39 -4.25 -8.96
C LEU A 138 -8.16 -5.38 -9.65
N SER A 139 -9.27 -5.06 -10.34
CA SER A 139 -10.15 -6.01 -11.04
C SER A 139 -9.78 -6.15 -12.52
#